data_AF-A0A220W6R2-F1
#
_entry.id   AF-A0A220W6R2-F1
#
_cell.length_a   1.000
_cell.length_b   1.000
_cell.length_c   1.000
_cell.angle_alpha   90.00
_cell.angle_beta   90.00
_cell.angle_gamma   90.00
#
_symmetry.space_group_name_H-M   'P 1'
#
loop_
_entity.id
_entity.type
_entity.pdbx_description
1 polymer ?
#
loop_
_entity_poly.entity_id
_entity_poly.type
_entity_poly.pdbx_seq_one_letter_code
_entity_poly.pdbx_strand_id
1 'polypeptide(L)' 'MDGKRDLLIRAASCQGRHSAEGLHISSVLDVKFPLRMPALERRAVELGFDPEELWPWLFRMRAKEANP' A
#
# COMPACT_ATOMS: atom_id res chain seq x y z
N MET A 1 16.42 8.37 2.66
CA MET A 1 15.60 7.80 1.57
C MET A 1 14.20 7.52 2.13
N ASP A 2 13.51 8.57 2.60
CA ASP A 2 12.40 8.42 3.53
C ASP A 2 11.03 8.68 2.89
N GLY A 3 10.99 9.45 1.78
CA GLY A 3 9.72 9.83 1.14
C GLY A 3 8.92 8.69 0.52
N LYS A 4 9.55 7.58 0.10
CA LYS A 4 8.83 6.44 -0.47
C LYS A 4 8.04 5.66 0.58
N ARG A 5 8.54 5.62 1.82
CA ARG A 5 7.87 4.98 2.95
C ARG A 5 6.55 5.71 3.27
N ASP A 6 6.61 7.03 3.39
CA ASP A 6 5.44 7.86 3.69
C ASP A 6 4.39 7.78 2.57
N LEU A 7 4.83 7.74 1.30
CA LEU A 7 3.95 7.55 0.16
C LEU A 7 3.23 6.19 0.21
N LEU A 8 3.93 5.10 0.56
CA LEU A 8 3.29 3.79 0.73
C LEU A 8 2.24 3.82 1.85
N ILE A 9 2.56 4.39 3.01
CA ILE A 9 1.62 4.54 4.13
C ILE A 9 0.39 5.35 3.69
N ARG A 10 0.60 6.48 3.01
CA ARG A 10 -0.48 7.33 2.50
C ARG A 10 -1.32 6.62 1.42
N ALA A 11 -0.68 5.86 0.53
CA ALA A 11 -1.34 5.13 -0.55
C ALA A 11 -2.45 4.21 -0.05
N ALA A 12 -2.24 3.55 1.09
CA ALA A 12 -3.24 2.67 1.69
C ALA A 12 -4.49 3.43 2.17
N SER A 13 -4.37 4.71 2.53
CA SER A 13 -5.52 5.57 2.84
C SER A 13 -6.29 6.02 1.59
N CYS A 14 -5.65 5.96 0.41
CA CYS A 14 -6.23 6.29 -0.88
C CYS A 14 -6.77 5.05 -1.63
N GLN A 15 -6.71 3.86 -1.02
CA GLN A 15 -7.12 2.62 -1.68
C GLN A 15 -8.59 2.64 -2.13
N GLY A 16 -8.88 2.00 -3.26
CA GLY A 16 -10.25 1.79 -3.75
C GLY A 16 -10.99 3.04 -4.25
N ARG A 17 -10.35 4.21 -4.28
CA ARG A 17 -10.94 5.47 -4.77
C ARG A 17 -10.20 6.00 -5.99
N HIS A 18 -10.93 6.66 -6.86
CA HIS A 18 -10.35 7.44 -7.95
C HIS A 18 -10.09 8.86 -7.47
N SER A 19 -8.95 9.10 -6.82
CA SER A 19 -8.54 10.43 -6.34
C SER A 19 -7.31 10.94 -7.10
N ALA A 20 -7.20 12.27 -7.26
CA ALA A 20 -6.02 12.89 -7.86
C ALA A 20 -4.74 12.57 -7.06
N GLU A 21 -4.86 12.53 -5.73
CA GLU A 21 -3.78 12.11 -4.83
C GLU A 21 -3.39 10.64 -5.08
N GLY A 22 -4.34 9.73 -5.19
CA GLY A 22 -4.07 8.32 -5.48
C GLY A 22 -3.44 8.12 -6.86
N LEU A 23 -3.84 8.91 -7.86
CA LEU A 23 -3.23 8.90 -9.18
C LEU A 23 -1.78 9.39 -9.11
N HIS A 24 -1.52 10.50 -8.41
CA HIS A 24 -0.16 11.00 -8.21
C HIS A 24 0.73 9.98 -7.50
N ILE A 25 0.27 9.41 -6.38
CA ILE A 25 0.99 8.37 -5.63
C ILE A 25 1.25 7.15 -6.51
N SER A 26 0.27 6.72 -7.31
CA SER A 26 0.42 5.57 -8.21
C SER A 26 1.51 5.78 -9.27
N SER A 27 1.65 7.01 -9.78
CA SER A 27 2.70 7.40 -10.71
C SER A 27 4.09 7.43 -10.05
N VAL A 28 4.20 8.00 -8.85
CA VAL A 28 5.48 8.10 -8.13
C VAL A 28 5.97 6.72 -7.65
N LEU A 29 5.06 5.88 -7.20
CA LEU A 29 5.38 4.53 -6.73
C LEU A 29 5.46 3.50 -7.87
N ASP A 30 5.09 3.87 -9.10
CA ASP A 30 5.01 2.97 -10.26
C ASP A 30 4.13 1.74 -9.99
N VAL A 31 2.88 1.99 -9.57
CA VAL A 31 1.87 0.96 -9.31
C VAL A 31 0.59 1.25 -10.08
N LYS A 32 -0.19 0.21 -10.37
CA LYS A 32 -1.45 0.35 -11.12
C LYS A 32 -2.48 1.14 -10.31
N PHE A 33 -3.16 2.08 -10.99
CA PHE A 33 -4.34 2.76 -10.50
C PHE A 33 -5.64 2.03 -10.92
N PRO A 34 -6.70 2.00 -10.09
CA PRO A 34 -6.79 2.52 -8.72
C PRO A 34 -5.90 1.73 -7.75
N LEU A 35 -5.43 2.41 -6.70
CA LEU A 35 -4.55 1.83 -5.69
C LEU A 35 -5.25 0.67 -4.96
N ARG A 36 -4.53 -0.45 -4.83
CA ARG A 36 -5.00 -1.66 -4.12
C ARG A 36 -3.87 -2.22 -3.27
N MET A 37 -4.22 -2.80 -2.12
CA MET A 37 -3.24 -3.37 -1.18
C MET A 37 -2.31 -4.40 -1.82
N PRO A 38 -2.75 -5.38 -2.63
CA PRO A 38 -1.83 -6.35 -3.23
C PRO A 38 -0.73 -5.71 -4.11
N ALA A 39 -1.05 -4.62 -4.82
CA ALA A 39 -0.06 -3.91 -5.64
C ALA A 39 0.90 -3.08 -4.77
N LEU A 40 0.38 -2.44 -3.72
CA LEU A 40 1.18 -1.65 -2.78
C LEU A 40 2.12 -2.53 -1.97
N GLU A 41 1.68 -3.71 -1.55
CA GLU A 41 2.50 -4.68 -0.82
C GLU A 41 3.63 -5.21 -1.69
N ARG A 42 3.33 -5.63 -2.93
CA ARG A 42 4.37 -6.07 -3.86
C ARG A 42 5.41 -4.97 -4.04
N ARG A 43 4.96 -3.73 -4.18
CA ARG A 43 5.85 -2.59 -4.35
C ARG A 43 6.65 -2.27 -3.08
N ALA A 44 6.07 -2.38 -1.90
CA ALA A 44 6.78 -2.21 -0.64
C ALA A 44 7.94 -3.21 -0.52
N VAL A 45 7.68 -4.49 -0.82
CA VAL A 45 8.70 -5.55 -0.82
C VAL A 45 9.79 -5.29 -1.86
N GLU A 46 9.42 -4.91 -3.10
CA GLU A 46 10.38 -4.54 -4.14
C GLU A 46 11.29 -3.36 -3.73
N LEU A 47 10.77 -2.45 -2.90
CA LEU A 47 11.50 -1.30 -2.36
C LEU A 47 12.28 -1.62 -1.08
N GLY A 48 12.22 -2.86 -0.58
CA GLY A 48 12.93 -3.30 0.62
C GLY A 48 12.24 -2.92 1.94
N PHE A 49 10.95 -2.58 1.91
CA PHE A 49 10.15 -2.34 3.11
C PHE A 49 9.35 -3.58 3.49
N ASP A 50 9.14 -3.77 4.79
CA ASP A 50 8.22 -4.78 5.32
C ASP A 50 6.77 -4.26 5.32
N PRO A 51 5.84 -4.86 4.57
CA PRO A 51 4.43 -4.50 4.60
C PRO A 51 3.79 -4.56 5.99
N GLU A 52 4.25 -5.44 6.90
CA GLU A 52 3.71 -5.55 8.26
C GLU A 52 4.11 -4.36 9.14
N GLU A 53 5.31 -3.81 8.93
CA GLU A 53 5.73 -2.57 9.58
C GLU A 53 4.99 -1.34 9.05
N LEU A 54 4.67 -1.33 7.74
CA LEU A 54 3.95 -0.22 7.11
C LEU A 54 2.45 -0.24 7.42
N TRP A 55 1.84 -1.43 7.42
CA TRP A 55 0.40 -1.61 7.58
C TRP A 55 0.10 -2.75 8.57
N PRO A 56 0.30 -2.55 9.89
CA PRO A 56 0.10 -3.60 10.90
C PRO A 56 -1.32 -4.18 10.94
N TRP A 57 -2.30 -3.42 10.49
CA TRP A 57 -3.70 -3.86 10.40
C TRP A 57 -3.94 -4.89 9.28
N LEU A 58 -3.07 -4.94 8.26
CA LEU A 58 -3.18 -5.87 7.14
C LEU A 58 -2.99 -7.32 7.63
N PHE A 59 -2.05 -7.53 8.54
CA PHE A 59 -1.85 -8.81 9.21
C PHE A 59 -3.10 -9.23 9.99
N ARG A 60 -3.72 -8.30 10.74
CA ARG A 60 -4.96 -8.57 11.49
C ARG A 60 -6.13 -8.94 10.57
N MET A 61 -6.24 -8.29 9.42
CA MET A 61 -7.26 -8.63 8.42
C MET A 61 -7.06 -10.05 7.88
N ARG A 62 -5.83 -10.40 7.51
CA ARG A 62 -5.48 -11.75 7.01
C ARG A 62 -5.71 -12.85 8.04
N ALA A 63 -5.33 -12.60 9.29
CA ALA A 63 -5.57 -13.54 10.39
C ALA A 63 -7.07 -13.79 10.61
N LYS A 64 -7.91 -12.77 10.39
CA LYS A 64 -9.38 -12.90 10.48
C LYS A 64 -9.97 -13.64 9.28
N GLU A 65 -9.43 -13.45 8.07
CA GLU A 65 -9.86 -14.20 6.88
C GLU A 65 -9.42 -15.67 6.91
N ALA A 66 -8.31 -15.99 7.57
CA ALA A 66 -7.80 -17.35 7.71
C ALA A 66 -8.51 -18.18 8.79
N ASN A 67 -9.37 -17.56 9.61
CA ASN A 67 -10.15 -18.23 10.66
C ASN A 67 -11.66 -17.95 10.43
N PRO A 68 -12.30 -18.66 9.48
CA PRO A 68 -13.71 -18.46 9.14
C PRO A 68 -14.69 -18.88 10.23
#